data_AF-A0A1H9BSV2-F1
#
_entry.id   AF-A0A1H9BSV2-F1
#
_cell.length_a   1.000
_cell.length_b   1.000
_cell.length_c   1.000
_cell.angle_alpha   90.00
_cell.angle_beta   90.00
_cell.angle_gamma   90.00
#
_symmetry.space_group_name_H-M   'P 1'
#
loop_
_entity.id
_entity.type
_entity.pdbx_description
1 polymer ?
#
loop_
_entity_poly.entity_id
_entity_poly.type
_entity_poly.pdbx_seq_one_letter_code
_entity_poly.pdbx_strand_id
1 'polypeptide(L)' 'MIIDTEKIVNLINSDLTGYRINKDTNGAIKQQIHDNYKKGKLDINNMTLATAKEYMKYIESIKNNPTSD' A
#
# COMPACT_ATOMS: atom_id res chain seq x y z
N MET A 1 9.66 1.75 13.10
CA MET A 1 9.07 1.07 11.93
C MET A 1 10.11 1.05 10.82
N ILE A 2 10.48 -0.14 10.34
CA ILE A 2 11.42 -0.31 9.22
C ILE A 2 10.60 -0.25 7.93
N ILE A 3 11.08 0.47 6.92
CA ILE A 3 10.45 0.48 5.59
C ILE A 3 11.06 -0.64 4.76
N ASP A 4 10.20 -1.52 4.27
CA ASP A 4 10.56 -2.66 3.43
C ASP A 4 9.89 -2.48 2.07
N THR A 5 10.67 -2.01 1.11
CA THR A 5 10.18 -1.68 -0.24
C THR A 5 9.69 -2.91 -1.00
N GLU A 6 10.24 -4.10 -0.76
CA GLU A 6 9.75 -5.34 -1.38
C GLU A 6 8.32 -5.67 -0.93
N LYS A 7 8.02 -5.50 0.37
CA LYS A 7 6.65 -5.68 0.87
C LYS A 7 5.67 -4.68 0.25
N ILE A 8 6.10 -3.44 0.04
CA ILE A 8 5.27 -2.41 -0.61
C ILE A 8 5.02 -2.78 -2.09
N VAL A 9 6.04 -3.22 -2.81
CA VAL A 9 5.93 -3.69 -4.21
C VAL A 9 4.95 -4.88 -4.29
N ASN A 10 5.07 -5.85 -3.40
CA ASN A 10 4.18 -7.01 -3.37
C ASN A 10 2.71 -6.60 -3.12
N LEU A 11 2.48 -5.64 -2.21
CA LEU A 11 1.14 -5.11 -1.98
C LEU A 11 0.59 -4.37 -3.22
N ILE A 12 1.40 -3.53 -3.87
CA ILE A 12 1.01 -2.79 -5.08
C ILE A 12 0.64 -3.73 -6.23
N ASN A 13 1.36 -4.85 -6.36
CA ASN A 13 1.13 -5.85 -7.39
C ASN A 13 0.10 -6.93 -6.97
N SER A 14 -0.45 -6.86 -5.76
CA SER A 14 -1.49 -7.79 -5.30
C SER A 14 -2.85 -7.55 -5.96
N ASP A 15 -3.81 -8.45 -5.73
CA ASP A 15 -5.19 -8.32 -6.20
C ASP A 15 -6.00 -7.24 -5.46
N LEU A 16 -5.44 -6.64 -4.40
CA LEU A 16 -6.10 -5.53 -3.71
C LEU A 16 -6.30 -4.35 -4.66
N THR A 17 -7.52 -3.83 -4.64
CA THR A 17 -7.89 -2.66 -5.43
C THR A 17 -7.51 -1.39 -4.67
N GLY A 18 -7.18 -0.32 -5.41
CA GLY A 18 -6.94 0.99 -4.80
C GLY A 18 -8.14 1.49 -4.00
N TYR A 19 -9.37 1.11 -4.37
CA TYR A 19 -10.58 1.38 -3.60
C TYR A 19 -10.55 0.70 -2.22
N ARG A 20 -10.23 -0.61 -2.16
CA ARG A 20 -10.15 -1.37 -0.90
C ARG A 20 -9.09 -0.76 0.03
N ILE A 21 -7.89 -0.53 -0.50
CA ILE A 21 -6.78 0.06 0.28
C ILE A 21 -7.15 1.46 0.78
N ASN A 22 -7.79 2.28 -0.05
CA ASN A 22 -8.24 3.60 0.35
C ASN A 22 -9.26 3.54 1.49
N LYS A 23 -10.23 2.63 1.41
CA LYS A 23 -11.24 2.42 2.45
C LYS A 23 -10.61 1.94 3.76
N ASP A 24 -9.73 0.94 3.69
CA ASP A 24 -9.12 0.33 4.88
C ASP A 24 -8.16 1.28 5.58
N THR A 25 -7.50 2.15 4.83
CA THR A 25 -6.59 3.17 5.37
C THR A 25 -7.28 4.50 5.68
N ASN A 26 -8.61 4.55 5.63
CA ASN A 26 -9.42 5.76 5.82
C ASN A 26 -8.89 6.97 5.00
N GLY A 27 -8.51 6.72 3.75
CA GLY A 27 -8.02 7.73 2.83
C GLY A 27 -6.57 8.16 3.02
N ALA A 28 -5.79 7.54 3.92
CA ALA A 28 -4.36 7.81 4.06
C ALA A 28 -3.58 7.42 2.80
N ILE A 29 -3.95 6.29 2.18
CA ILE A 29 -3.47 5.92 0.84
C ILE A 29 -4.56 6.24 -0.17
N LYS A 30 -4.31 7.20 -1.07
CA LYS A 30 -5.29 7.59 -2.11
C LYS A 30 -5.38 6.50 -3.17
N GLN A 31 -6.60 6.12 -3.57
CA GLN A 31 -6.84 5.16 -4.65
C GLN A 31 -6.05 5.51 -5.92
N GLN A 32 -6.12 6.77 -6.37
CA GLN A 32 -5.40 7.22 -7.56
C GLN A 32 -3.88 7.05 -7.47
N ILE A 33 -3.31 7.30 -6.29
CA ILE A 33 -1.87 7.14 -6.06
C ILE A 33 -1.48 5.67 -6.12
N HIS A 34 -2.25 4.80 -5.48
CA HIS A 34 -2.04 3.35 -5.56
C HIS A 34 -2.15 2.83 -7.00
N ASP A 35 -3.22 3.20 -7.71
CA ASP A 35 -3.45 2.78 -9.09
C ASP A 35 -2.34 3.28 -10.04
N ASN A 36 -1.78 4.47 -9.78
CA ASN A 36 -0.66 5.00 -10.55
C ASN A 36 0.63 4.19 -10.34
N TYR A 37 0.94 3.79 -9.10
CA TYR A 37 2.08 2.88 -8.86
C TYR A 37 1.83 1.51 -9.51
N LYS A 38 0.64 0.94 -9.35
CA LYS A 38 0.27 -0.36 -9.94
C LYS A 38 0.35 -0.37 -11.46
N LYS A 39 0.02 0.75 -12.11
CA LYS A 39 0.13 0.93 -13.57
C LYS A 39 1.50 1.38 -14.05
N GLY A 40 2.49 1.53 -13.15
CA GLY A 40 3.83 2.02 -13.49
C GLY A 40 3.90 3.49 -13.92
N LYS A 41 2.85 4.28 -13.65
CA LYS A 41 2.83 5.73 -13.94
C LYS A 41 3.65 6.54 -12.94
N LEU A 42 3.89 5.98 -11.76
CA LEU A 42 4.79 6.51 -10.75
C LEU A 42 5.84 5.45 -10.44
N ASP A 43 7.10 5.87 -10.35
CA ASP A 43 8.17 5.00 -9.90
C ASP A 43 8.12 4.85 -8.37
N ILE A 44 8.12 3.61 -7.88
CA ILE A 44 8.15 3.29 -6.45
C ILE A 44 9.42 3.86 -5.80
N ASN A 45 10.54 3.98 -6.54
CA ASN A 45 11.76 4.59 -6.03
C ASN A 45 11.60 6.08 -5.70
N ASN A 46 10.60 6.74 -6.30
CA ASN A 46 10.25 8.14 -6.05
C ASN A 46 9.16 8.30 -4.98
N MET A 47 8.76 7.22 -4.30
CA MET A 47 7.76 7.27 -3.24
C MET A 47 8.24 8.11 -2.05
N THR A 48 7.39 9.01 -1.57
CA THR A 48 7.73 9.79 -0.37
C THR A 48 7.82 8.90 0.86
N LEU A 49 8.68 9.29 1.82
CA LEU A 49 8.79 8.60 3.11
C LEU A 49 7.44 8.51 3.85
N ALA A 50 6.60 9.53 3.73
CA ALA A 50 5.27 9.54 4.35
C ALA A 50 4.36 8.48 3.71
N THR A 51 4.31 8.42 2.38
CA THR A 51 3.54 7.41 1.66
C THR A 51 4.03 6.00 1.96
N ALA A 52 5.35 5.78 1.95
CA ALA A 52 5.93 4.49 2.30
C ALA A 52 5.57 4.05 3.73
N LYS A 53 5.50 5.02 4.66
CA LYS A 53 5.06 4.73 6.04
C LYS A 53 3.61 4.26 6.10
N GLU A 54 2.70 4.90 5.37
CA GLU A 54 1.29 4.49 5.35
C GLU A 54 1.10 3.10 4.74
N TYR A 55 1.84 2.77 3.67
CA TYR A 55 1.82 1.42 3.10
C TYR A 55 2.28 0.36 4.10
N MET A 56 3.39 0.59 4.80
CA MET A 56 3.90 -0.36 5.79
C MET A 56 2.95 -0.55 6.97
N LYS A 57 2.32 0.52 7.49
CA LYS A 57 1.28 0.41 8.52
C LYS A 57 0.12 -0.48 8.07
N TYR A 58 -0.34 -0.30 6.83
CA TYR A 58 -1.41 -1.13 6.28
C TYR A 58 -0.99 -2.59 6.16
N ILE A 59 0.22 -2.86 5.65
CA ILE A 59 0.80 -4.22 5.54
C ILE A 59 0.91 -4.89 6.91
N GLU A 60 1.28 -4.15 7.95
CA GLU A 60 1.31 -4.67 9.33
C GLU A 60 -0.10 -4.94 9.86
N SER A 61 -1.08 -4.08 9.55
CA SER A 61 -2.48 -4.27 9.97
C SER A 61 -3.14 -5.51 9.37
N ILE A 62 -2.85 -5.84 8.11
CA ILE A 62 -3.40 -7.04 7.45
C ILE A 62 -2.71 -8.33 7.93
N LYS A 63 -1.47 -8.25 8.42
CA LYS A 63 -0.75 -9.41 8.98
C LYS A 63 -1.23 -9.76 10.39
N ASN A 64 -1.54 -8.73 11.19
CA ASN A 64 -1.99 -8.90 12.57
C ASN A 64 -3.49 -9.20 12.69
N ASN A 65 -4.25 -9.00 11.61
CA ASN A 65 -5.59 -9.52 11.42
C ASN A 65 -5.57 -10.49 10.23
N PRO A 66 -5.10 -11.74 10.40
CA PRO A 66 -5.41 -12.76 9.42
C PRO A 66 -6.93 -12.86 9.41
N THR A 67 -7.57 -12.32 8.37
CA THR A 67 -8.99 -12.56 8.15
C THR A 67 -9.19 -14.06 8.18
N SER A 68 -9.89 -14.52 9.20
CA SER A 68 -10.54 -15.82 9.25
C SER A 68 -11.49 -15.89 8.07
N ASP A 69 -11.00 -16.36 6.93
CA ASP A 69 -11.82 -16.99 5.89
C ASP A 69 -11.73 -18.51 6.06
#